data_AF-A0A397W8R1-F1
#
_entry.id   AF-A0A397W8R1-F1
#
_cell.length_a   1.000
_cell.length_b   1.000
_cell.length_c   1.000
_cell.angle_alpha   90.00
_cell.angle_beta   90.00
_cell.angle_gamma   90.00
#
_symmetry.space_group_name_H-M   'P 1'
#
loop_
_entity.id
_entity.type
_entity.pdbx_description
1 polymer ?
#
loop_
_entity_poly.entity_id
_entity_poly.type
_entity_poly.pdbx_seq_one_letter_code
_entity_poly.pdbx_strand_id
1 'polypeptide(L)'
;IPDCYIELANQCMDSDPKKRPTSVEIIDKLNKCQNKIKSQFLESNEINKKLAAIKENINNIYTSKAYNITEINKSLSKLKISIPVSTVDVPNF
;
A
#
# COMPACT_ATOMS: atom_id res chain seq x y z
N ILE A 1 7.16 17.44 -8.76
CA ILE A 1 8.51 17.76 -9.30
C ILE A 1 9.50 17.49 -8.18
N PRO A 2 10.59 16.72 -8.38
CA PRO A 2 11.56 16.43 -7.32
C PRO A 2 12.19 17.70 -6.73
N ASP A 3 12.31 17.77 -5.40
CA ASP A 3 12.79 18.96 -4.68
C ASP A 3 14.14 19.47 -5.18
N CYS A 4 15.01 18.56 -5.62
CA CYS A 4 16.33 18.92 -6.10
C CYS A 4 16.31 19.76 -7.40
N TYR A 5 15.26 19.64 -8.24
CA TYR A 5 15.07 20.52 -9.40
C TYR A 5 14.58 21.90 -8.97
N ILE A 6 13.75 21.97 -7.92
CA ILE A 6 13.25 23.24 -7.36
C ILE A 6 14.42 24.02 -6.74
N GLU A 7 15.26 23.35 -5.95
CA GLU A 7 16.47 23.94 -5.37
C GLU A 7 17.44 24.46 -6.43
N LEU A 8 17.68 23.69 -7.48
CA LEU A 8 18.53 24.11 -8.60
C LEU A 8 17.95 25.32 -9.33
N ALA A 9 16.64 25.32 -9.60
CA ALA A 9 15.96 26.45 -10.23
C ALA A 9 16.09 27.73 -9.39
N ASN A 10 15.91 27.63 -8.07
CA ASN A 10 16.08 28.75 -7.15
C ASN A 10 17.52 29.30 -7.16
N GLN A 11 18.53 28.43 -7.23
CA GLN A 11 19.94 28.84 -7.34
C GLN A 11 20.23 29.55 -8.68
N CYS A 12 19.67 29.07 -9.79
CA CYS A 12 19.82 29.72 -11.09
C CYS A 12 19.13 31.08 -11.16
N MET A 13 18.04 31.26 -10.41
CA MET A 13 17.27 32.51 -10.32
C MET A 13 17.76 33.45 -9.21
N ASP A 14 18.92 33.20 -8.59
CA ASP A 14 19.46 34.11 -7.59
C ASP A 14 19.63 35.52 -8.18
N SER A 15 19.22 36.52 -7.40
CA SER A 15 19.31 37.93 -7.80
C SER A 15 20.76 38.40 -7.90
N ASP A 16 21.66 37.81 -7.10
CA ASP A 16 23.10 38.05 -7.18
C ASP A 16 23.73 37.12 -8.24
N PRO A 17 24.26 37.66 -9.36
CA PRO A 17 24.87 36.85 -10.41
C PRO A 17 26.04 35.99 -9.92
N LYS A 18 26.73 36.39 -8.85
CA LYS A 18 27.87 35.64 -8.30
C LYS A 18 27.45 34.37 -7.54
N LYS A 19 26.18 34.28 -7.14
CA LYS A 19 25.62 33.11 -6.47
C LYS A 19 25.02 32.09 -7.42
N ARG A 20 24.83 32.47 -8.69
CA ARG A 20 24.31 31.56 -9.70
C ARG A 20 25.35 30.48 -10.00
N PRO A 21 24.93 29.22 -10.16
CA PRO A 21 25.83 28.14 -10.47
C PRO A 21 26.38 28.28 -11.89
N THR A 22 27.61 27.80 -12.07
CA THR A 22 28.23 27.59 -13.38
C THR A 22 27.57 26.42 -14.12
N SER A 23 27.76 26.35 -15.44
CA SER A 23 27.25 25.24 -16.24
C SER A 23 27.74 23.87 -15.76
N VAL A 24 28.98 23.80 -15.24
CA VAL A 24 29.55 22.56 -14.68
C VAL A 24 28.79 22.14 -13.42
N GLU A 25 28.56 23.07 -12.49
CA GLU A 25 27.80 22.80 -11.27
C GLU A 25 26.34 22.44 -11.54
N ILE A 26 25.73 23.03 -12.57
CA ILE A 26 24.39 22.67 -13.03
C ILE A 26 24.36 21.21 -13.50
N ILE A 27 25.29 20.80 -14.35
CA ILE A 27 25.39 19.42 -14.85
C ILE A 27 25.57 18.44 -13.68
N ASP A 28 26.45 18.74 -12.74
CA ASP A 28 26.70 17.88 -11.58
C ASP A 28 25.46 17.74 -10.70
N LYS A 29 24.74 18.84 -10.44
CA LYS A 29 23.48 18.83 -9.68
C LYS A 29 22.38 18.05 -10.40
N LEU A 30 22.26 18.17 -11.72
CA LEU A 30 21.31 17.42 -12.53
C LEU A 30 21.60 15.92 -12.52
N ASN A 31 22.86 15.52 -12.64
CA ASN A 31 23.28 14.12 -12.55
C ASN A 31 22.97 13.54 -11.16
N LYS A 32 23.24 14.30 -10.10
CA LYS A 32 22.90 13.91 -8.73
C LYS A 32 21.39 13.74 -8.53
N CYS A 33 20.59 14.68 -9.06
CA CYS A 33 19.13 14.58 -9.09
C CYS A 33 18.65 13.30 -9.77
N GLN A 34 19.14 13.05 -10.99
CA GLN A 34 18.77 11.88 -11.78
C GLN A 34 19.11 10.58 -11.05
N ASN A 35 20.29 10.49 -10.44
CA ASN A 35 20.70 9.32 -9.69
C ASN A 35 19.82 9.07 -8.45
N LYS A 36 19.43 10.12 -7.71
CA LYS A 36 18.52 10.01 -6.56
C LYS A 36 17.14 9.50 -6.99
N ILE A 37 16.62 10.00 -8.11
CA ILE A 37 15.33 9.56 -8.64
C ILE A 37 15.42 8.09 -9.08
N LYS A 38 16.48 7.74 -9.81
CA LYS A 38 16.72 6.38 -10.28
C LYS A 38 16.81 5.38 -9.11
N SER A 39 17.47 5.73 -8.01
CA SER A 39 17.59 4.83 -6.86
C SER A 39 16.23 4.55 -6.21
N GLN A 40 15.37 5.57 -6.05
CA GLN A 40 14.02 5.41 -5.50
C GLN A 40 13.16 4.44 -6.34
N PHE A 41 13.28 4.50 -7.67
CA PHE A 41 12.59 3.55 -8.56
C PHE A 41 13.12 2.13 -8.45
N LEU A 42 14.44 1.96 -8.37
CA LEU A 42 15.07 0.63 -8.20
C LEU A 42 14.65 0.00 -6.87
N GLU A 43 14.67 0.75 -5.77
CA GLU A 43 14.22 0.31 -4.45
C GLU A 43 12.75 -0.14 -4.49
N SER A 44 11.89 0.65 -5.13
CA SER A 44 10.46 0.33 -5.27
C SER A 44 10.25 -0.97 -6.06
N ASN A 45 11.05 -1.20 -7.11
CA ASN A 45 10.96 -2.42 -7.91
C ASN A 45 11.34 -3.67 -7.11
N GLU A 46 12.39 -3.59 -6.28
CA GLU A 46 12.80 -4.68 -5.39
C GLU A 46 11.75 -4.98 -4.32
N ILE A 47 11.10 -3.95 -3.76
CA ILE A 47 9.99 -4.13 -2.81
C ILE A 47 8.81 -4.83 -3.50
N ASN A 48 8.43 -4.40 -4.70
CA ASN A 48 7.33 -5.01 -5.46
C ASN A 48 7.61 -6.47 -5.79
N LYS A 49 8.85 -6.82 -6.15
CA LYS A 49 9.27 -8.21 -6.40
C LYS A 49 9.13 -9.08 -5.15
N LYS A 50 9.57 -8.57 -3.99
CA LYS A 50 9.40 -9.26 -2.70
C LYS A 50 7.93 -9.43 -2.33
N LEU A 51 7.11 -8.40 -2.54
CA LEU A 51 5.67 -8.44 -2.28
C LEU A 51 4.94 -9.46 -3.16
N ALA A 52 5.30 -9.55 -4.44
CA ALA A 52 4.75 -10.54 -5.36
C ALA A 52 5.05 -11.98 -4.88
N ALA A 53 6.29 -12.26 -4.47
CA ALA A 53 6.68 -13.55 -3.92
C ALA A 53 5.91 -13.92 -2.63
N ILE A 54 5.61 -12.93 -1.78
CA ILE A 54 4.78 -13.13 -0.59
C ILE A 54 3.32 -13.44 -0.98
N LYS A 55 2.75 -12.72 -1.97
CA LYS A 55 1.37 -12.92 -2.43
C LYS A 55 1.15 -14.34 -2.97
N GLU A 56 2.10 -14.88 -3.72
CA GLU A 56 2.04 -16.27 -4.19
C GLU A 56 1.95 -17.28 -3.04
N ASN A 57 2.65 -17.01 -1.93
CA ASN A 57 2.65 -17.86 -0.75
C ASN A 57 1.38 -17.70 0.12
N ILE A 58 0.71 -16.55 0.07
CA ILE A 58 -0.47 -16.24 0.91
C ILE A 58 -1.79 -16.80 0.34
N ASN A 59 -1.88 -17.04 -0.96
CA ASN A 59 -3.11 -17.49 -1.64
C ASN A 59 -3.67 -18.83 -1.12
N ASN A 60 -2.95 -19.55 -0.25
CA ASN A 60 -3.35 -20.81 0.35
C ASN A 60 -3.75 -20.72 1.85
N ILE A 61 -3.48 -19.62 2.56
CA ILE A 61 -3.66 -19.53 4.04
C ILE A 61 -4.89 -18.71 4.45
N TYR A 62 -5.24 -17.64 3.74
CA TYR A 62 -6.33 -16.72 4.15
C TYR A 62 -7.62 -16.83 3.34
N THR A 63 -7.72 -17.79 2.41
CA THR A 63 -9.01 -18.08 1.79
C THR A 63 -9.77 -19.04 2.69
N SER A 64 -10.90 -18.59 3.23
CA SER A 64 -11.83 -19.44 3.97
C SER A 64 -12.12 -20.69 3.13
N LYS A 65 -11.91 -21.89 3.69
CA LYS A 65 -12.38 -23.12 3.02
C LYS A 65 -13.88 -22.97 2.79
N ALA A 66 -14.34 -23.28 1.57
CA ALA A 66 -15.76 -23.33 1.29
C ALA A 66 -16.39 -24.45 2.13
N TYR A 67 -17.18 -24.09 3.14
CA TYR A 67 -17.91 -25.05 3.95
C TYR A 67 -19.22 -25.42 3.26
N ASN A 68 -19.58 -26.70 3.30
CA ASN A 68 -20.83 -27.18 2.75
C ASN A 68 -22.00 -26.76 3.67
N ILE A 69 -22.73 -25.71 3.27
CA ILE A 69 -23.93 -25.22 3.96
C ILE A 69 -24.97 -26.33 4.21
N THR A 70 -25.05 -27.33 3.33
CA THR A 70 -26.00 -28.45 3.46
C THR A 70 -25.73 -29.28 4.71
N GLU A 71 -24.46 -29.50 5.05
CA GLU A 71 -24.05 -30.32 6.19
C GLU A 71 -24.27 -29.58 7.52
N ILE A 72 -24.05 -28.26 7.51
CA ILE A 72 -24.40 -27.35 8.60
C ILE A 72 -25.91 -27.39 8.84
N ASN A 73 -26.72 -27.19 7.79
CA ASN A 73 -28.18 -27.20 7.89
C ASN A 73 -28.73 -28.56 8.35
N LYS A 74 -28.13 -29.67 7.91
CA LYS A 74 -28.46 -31.02 8.36
C LYS A 74 -28.14 -31.24 9.85
N SER A 75 -27.13 -30.55 10.37
CA SER A 75 -26.75 -30.64 11.78
C SER A 75 -27.64 -29.71 12.64
N LEU A 76 -27.98 -28.54 12.11
CA LEU A 76 -28.87 -27.57 12.74
C LEU A 76 -30.30 -28.10 12.88
N SER A 77 -30.80 -28.81 11.86
CA SER A 77 -32.14 -29.42 11.89
C SER A 77 -32.26 -30.51 12.94
N LYS A 78 -31.15 -31.17 13.32
CA LYS A 78 -31.11 -32.16 14.40
C LYS A 78 -31.17 -31.53 15.78
N LEU A 79 -30.74 -30.28 15.93
CA LEU A 79 -30.68 -29.61 17.23
C LEU A 79 -32.07 -29.27 17.78
N LYS A 80 -33.14 -29.23 16.96
CA LYS A 80 -34.53 -28.97 17.39
C LYS A 80 -34.66 -27.86 18.45
N ILE A 81 -33.85 -26.80 18.36
CA ILE A 81 -34.01 -25.63 19.21
C ILE A 81 -35.03 -24.72 18.53
N SER A 82 -36.31 -25.09 18.63
CA SER A 82 -37.40 -24.13 18.49
C SER A 82 -37.71 -23.65 19.90
N ILE A 83 -37.06 -22.56 20.31
CA ILE A 83 -37.57 -21.77 21.43
C ILE A 83 -38.77 -21.01 20.87
N PRO A 84 -39.99 -21.28 21.35
CA PRO A 84 -41.17 -20.56 20.86
C PRO A 84 -41.02 -19.08 21.19
N VAL A 85 -41.32 -18.22 20.22
CA VAL A 85 -41.17 -16.75 20.32
C VAL A 85 -41.90 -16.16 21.53
N SER A 86 -42.86 -16.89 22.08
CA SER A 86 -43.62 -16.57 23.30
C SER A 86 -42.82 -16.67 24.61
N THR A 87 -41.56 -17.13 24.58
CA THR A 87 -40.69 -17.21 25.77
C THR A 87 -39.59 -16.15 25.81
N VAL A 88 -39.52 -15.30 24.78
CA VAL A 88 -38.58 -14.18 24.74
C VAL A 88 -39.30 -12.94 25.24
N ASP A 89 -39.15 -12.62 26.52
CA ASP A 89 -39.58 -11.34 27.05
C ASP A 89 -38.74 -10.23 26.41
N VAL A 90 -39.35 -9.44 25.52
CA VAL A 90 -38.75 -8.22 24.97
C VAL A 90 -39.02 -7.10 25.96
N PRO A 91 -38.00 -6.54 26.64
CA PRO A 91 -38.21 -5.43 27.56
C PRO A 91 -38.70 -4.21 26.78
N ASN A 92 -39.82 -3.65 27.21
CA ASN A 92 -40.35 -2.40 26.67
C ASN A 92 -39.54 -1.24 27.28
N PHE A 93 -38.92 -0.41 26.44
CA PHE A 93 -38.20 0.79 26.87
C PHE A 93 -39.15 1.96 27.16
#